data_AF-A0A3C0R9X5-F1
#
_entry.id   AF-A0A3C0R9X5-F1
#
_cell.length_a   1.000
_cell.length_b   1.000
_cell.length_c   1.000
_cell.angle_alpha   90.00
_cell.angle_beta   90.00
_cell.angle_gamma   90.00
#
_symmetry.space_group_name_H-M   'P 1'
#
loop_
_entity.id
_entity.type
_entity.pdbx_description
1 polymer ?
#
loop_
_entity_poly.entity_id
_entity_poly.type
_entity_poly.pdbx_seq_one_letter_code
_entity_poly.pdbx_strand_id
1 'polypeptide(L)'
;MDVLSQRLKTKVQRPAFNIFEYSVSLHLSAKFDCMALFKSGNPTLTEKMFDRAQQASADNAGVMSIRGTINKFGFLMLMVVAGAAYTWNLYMQEKPQTAMTLMIVGAIGGLITGLIISFKPNWAGYLAPAYGILQGLFIGAISVVINSMFA
;
A
#
# COMPACT_ATOMS: atom_id res chain seq x y z
N MET A 1 -6.09 -0.18 -69.45
CA MET A 1 -4.81 0.12 -68.76
C MET A 1 -5.00 1.39 -67.94
N ASP A 2 -5.98 1.40 -67.02
CA ASP A 2 -6.79 2.62 -66.80
C ASP A 2 -6.98 3.11 -65.36
N VAL A 3 -6.26 2.59 -64.37
CA VAL A 3 -6.41 3.11 -62.98
C VAL A 3 -5.09 3.54 -62.35
N LEU A 4 -3.95 3.08 -62.88
CA LEU A 4 -2.62 3.41 -62.36
C LEU A 4 -2.01 4.69 -62.99
N SER A 5 -2.48 5.11 -64.18
CA SER A 5 -1.99 6.31 -64.86
C SER A 5 -2.53 7.62 -64.25
N GLN A 6 -3.73 7.61 -63.65
CA GLN A 6 -4.31 8.80 -63.01
C GLN A 6 -3.73 9.10 -61.62
N ARG A 7 -3.16 8.10 -60.92
CA ARG A 7 -2.57 8.28 -59.58
C ARG A 7 -1.18 8.92 -59.59
N LEU A 8 -0.51 8.99 -60.74
CA LEU A 8 0.81 9.61 -60.87
C LEU A 8 0.76 11.08 -61.31
N LYS A 9 -0.42 11.59 -61.72
CA LYS A 9 -0.58 12.99 -62.18
C LYS A 9 -1.01 13.98 -61.10
N THR A 10 -1.10 13.56 -59.83
CA THR A 10 -1.47 14.44 -58.69
C THR A 10 -0.31 14.77 -57.75
N LYS A 11 0.90 14.25 -57.99
CA LYS A 11 2.12 14.79 -57.41
C LYS A 11 2.74 15.75 -58.42
N VAL A 12 3.16 16.92 -57.94
CA VAL A 12 3.92 17.95 -58.67
C VAL A 12 3.06 18.92 -59.49
N GLN A 13 2.15 19.63 -58.82
CA GLN A 13 1.91 21.04 -59.16
C GLN A 13 1.69 21.81 -57.84
N ARG A 14 2.78 22.02 -57.08
CA ARG A 14 2.76 23.00 -55.99
C ARG A 14 3.10 24.36 -56.62
N PRO A 15 2.17 25.32 -56.69
CA PRO A 15 2.49 26.67 -57.15
C PRO A 15 3.57 27.27 -56.23
N ALA A 16 4.41 28.13 -56.83
CA ALA A 16 5.64 28.68 -56.28
C ALA A 16 5.64 28.91 -54.76
N PHE A 17 6.20 27.89 -54.10
CA PHE A 17 7.00 27.85 -52.88
C PHE A 17 7.31 29.21 -52.19
N ASN A 18 6.51 29.57 -51.18
CA ASN A 18 6.80 30.66 -50.25
C ASN A 18 7.48 30.10 -48.99
N ILE A 19 8.78 30.36 -48.82
CA ILE A 19 9.64 29.76 -47.78
C ILE A 19 9.23 30.22 -46.36
N PHE A 20 8.49 31.33 -46.25
CA PHE A 20 8.05 31.92 -44.99
C PHE A 20 6.86 31.19 -44.34
N GLU A 21 5.91 30.69 -45.15
CA GLU A 21 4.72 29.93 -44.71
C GLU A 21 5.08 28.56 -44.14
N TYR A 22 6.12 27.91 -44.70
CA TYR A 22 6.65 26.65 -44.18
C TYR A 22 7.29 26.83 -42.80
N SER A 23 7.99 27.94 -42.55
CA SER A 23 8.60 28.19 -41.23
C SER A 23 7.55 28.34 -40.13
N VAL A 24 6.44 29.03 -40.39
CA VAL A 24 5.34 29.18 -39.41
C VAL A 24 4.58 27.86 -39.23
N SER A 25 4.25 27.15 -40.30
CA SER A 25 3.59 25.84 -40.21
C SER A 25 4.45 24.76 -39.55
N LEU A 26 5.77 24.75 -39.80
CA LEU A 26 6.71 23.81 -39.17
C LEU A 26 6.87 24.11 -37.67
N HIS A 27 6.94 25.40 -37.29
CA HIS A 27 7.03 25.80 -35.89
C HIS A 27 5.73 25.53 -35.11
N LEU A 28 4.57 25.69 -35.77
CA LEU A 28 3.26 25.43 -35.17
C LEU A 28 2.98 23.93 -35.05
N SER A 29 3.35 23.12 -36.05
CA SER A 29 3.26 21.66 -36.02
C SER A 29 4.19 21.08 -34.94
N ALA A 30 5.45 21.53 -34.86
CA ALA A 30 6.39 21.05 -33.85
C ALA A 30 5.97 21.37 -32.41
N LYS A 31 5.33 22.53 -32.18
CA LYS A 31 4.75 22.86 -30.87
C LYS A 31 3.54 22.00 -30.52
N PHE A 32 2.70 21.67 -31.50
CA PHE A 32 1.54 20.78 -31.30
C PHE A 32 1.96 19.33 -31.01
N ASP A 33 2.95 18.82 -31.73
CA ASP A 33 3.48 17.47 -31.53
C ASP A 33 4.16 17.32 -30.16
N CYS A 34 4.87 18.35 -29.69
CA CYS A 34 5.48 18.35 -28.35
C CYS A 34 4.42 18.28 -27.23
N MET A 35 3.32 19.02 -27.35
CA MET A 35 2.23 19.01 -26.35
C MET A 35 1.46 17.68 -26.34
N ALA A 36 1.40 16.97 -27.47
CA ALA A 36 0.82 15.63 -27.57
C ALA A 36 1.76 14.52 -27.04
N LEU A 37 3.08 14.68 -27.19
CA LEU A 37 4.09 13.70 -26.74
C LEU A 37 4.13 13.57 -25.21
N PHE A 38 3.90 14.65 -24.47
CA PHE A 38 3.74 14.61 -23.01
C PHE A 38 2.42 13.98 -22.53
N LYS A 39 1.47 13.72 -23.44
CA LYS A 39 0.21 13.05 -23.14
C LYS A 39 0.30 11.58 -23.54
N SER A 40 0.98 10.80 -22.70
CA SER A 40 1.01 9.33 -22.82
C SER A 40 -0.43 8.79 -22.88
N GLY A 41 -0.79 8.14 -23.99
CA GLY A 41 -2.11 7.51 -24.18
C GLY A 41 -2.31 6.23 -23.36
N ASN A 42 -1.33 5.84 -22.55
CA ASN A 42 -1.40 4.67 -21.69
C ASN A 42 -2.03 5.06 -20.34
N PRO A 43 -3.20 4.51 -19.95
CA PRO A 43 -3.86 4.82 -18.68
C PRO A 43 -2.98 4.56 -17.43
N THR A 44 -1.91 3.77 -17.58
CA THR A 44 -0.91 3.52 -16.53
C THR A 44 0.08 4.69 -16.33
N LEU A 45 0.35 5.49 -17.36
CA LEU A 45 1.31 6.61 -17.34
C LEU A 45 0.59 7.95 -17.50
N THR A 46 -0.48 8.14 -16.72
CA THR A 46 -1.16 9.45 -16.65
C THR A 46 -0.38 10.40 -15.74
N GLU A 47 -0.35 11.68 -16.08
CA GLU A 47 0.29 12.75 -15.29
C GLU A 47 -0.10 12.72 -13.81
N LYS A 48 -1.37 12.43 -13.50
CA LYS A 48 -1.88 12.21 -12.14
C LYS A 48 -1.18 11.09 -11.35
N MET A 49 -0.70 10.04 -12.03
CA MET A 49 0.07 8.97 -11.42
C MET A 49 1.50 9.41 -11.13
N PHE A 50 2.09 10.24 -11.99
CA PHE A 50 3.41 10.85 -11.75
C PHE A 50 3.35 11.86 -10.60
N ASP A 51 2.32 12.72 -10.56
CA ASP A 51 2.08 13.64 -9.45
C ASP A 51 1.86 12.90 -8.13
N ARG A 52 1.09 11.79 -8.15
CA ARG A 52 0.94 10.92 -6.97
C ARG A 52 2.24 10.24 -6.57
N ALA A 53 3.04 9.77 -7.53
CA ALA A 53 4.33 9.15 -7.24
C ALA A 53 5.33 10.19 -6.70
N GLN A 54 5.31 11.41 -7.22
CA GLN A 54 6.16 12.50 -6.78
C GLN A 54 5.73 13.05 -5.41
N GLN A 55 4.42 13.17 -5.15
CA GLN A 55 3.89 13.47 -3.81
C GLN A 55 4.19 12.36 -2.82
N ALA A 56 4.05 11.08 -3.19
CA ALA A 56 4.42 9.95 -2.34
C ALA A 56 5.94 9.86 -2.07
N SER A 57 6.77 10.38 -2.99
CA SER A 57 8.22 10.46 -2.83
C SER A 57 8.66 11.69 -2.03
N ALA A 58 7.91 12.79 -2.09
CA ALA A 58 8.12 13.97 -1.26
C ALA A 58 7.68 13.72 0.19
N ASP A 59 6.56 13.02 0.37
CA ASP A 59 6.06 12.50 1.65
C ASP A 59 6.70 11.15 1.99
N ASN A 60 8.04 11.09 2.09
CA ASN A 60 8.79 9.91 2.60
C ASN A 60 8.32 9.43 3.99
N ALA A 61 7.37 10.13 4.63
CA ALA A 61 6.56 9.65 5.75
C ALA A 61 5.72 8.38 5.44
N GLY A 62 5.44 8.09 4.15
CA GLY A 62 4.62 6.95 3.73
C GLY A 62 5.39 5.69 3.30
N VAL A 63 6.70 5.79 3.05
CA VAL A 63 7.51 4.65 2.57
C VAL A 63 8.04 3.85 3.77
N MET A 64 7.68 2.57 3.84
CA MET A 64 7.99 1.68 4.97
C MET A 64 9.50 1.38 5.03
N SER A 65 10.25 2.14 5.82
CA SER A 65 11.68 1.89 6.03
C SER A 65 11.90 0.65 6.91
N ILE A 66 12.99 -0.09 6.65
CA ILE A 66 13.37 -1.28 7.42
C ILE A 66 13.52 -0.93 8.91
N ARG A 67 14.16 0.20 9.22
CA ARG A 67 14.30 0.74 10.58
C ARG A 67 12.94 1.03 11.24
N GLY A 68 12.02 1.65 10.50
CA GLY A 68 10.67 1.94 10.99
C GLY A 68 9.86 0.67 11.24
N THR A 69 9.96 -0.33 10.36
CA THR A 69 9.32 -1.63 10.50
C THR A 69 9.84 -2.38 11.73
N ILE A 70 11.16 -2.42 11.93
CA ILE A 70 11.79 -3.03 13.11
C ILE A 70 11.29 -2.38 14.41
N ASN A 71 11.20 -1.05 14.46
CA ASN A 71 10.73 -0.37 15.67
C ASN A 71 9.25 -0.69 15.96
N LYS A 72 8.39 -0.66 14.93
CA LYS A 72 6.97 -0.99 15.08
C LYS A 72 6.77 -2.47 15.45
N PHE A 73 7.48 -3.38 14.80
CA PHE A 73 7.47 -4.81 15.11
C PHE A 73 7.94 -5.07 16.53
N GLY A 74 9.07 -4.48 16.96
CA GLY A 74 9.60 -4.63 18.31
C GLY A 74 8.64 -4.12 19.38
N PHE A 75 7.99 -2.98 19.13
CA PHE A 75 6.97 -2.44 20.02
C PHE A 75 5.76 -3.39 20.16
N LEU A 76 5.26 -3.92 19.05
CA LEU A 76 4.17 -4.91 19.02
C LEU A 76 4.56 -6.20 19.74
N MET A 77 5.78 -6.69 19.52
CA MET A 77 6.31 -7.87 20.18
C MET A 77 6.38 -7.68 21.69
N LEU A 78 6.83 -6.52 22.17
CA LEU A 78 6.85 -6.20 23.59
C LEU A 78 5.44 -6.27 24.20
N MET A 79 4.43 -5.72 23.52
CA MET A 79 3.04 -5.78 23.98
C MET A 79 2.52 -7.22 24.10
N VAL A 80 2.85 -8.09 23.14
CA VAL A 80 2.51 -9.52 23.18
C VAL A 80 3.18 -10.21 24.37
N VAL A 81 4.48 -9.98 24.56
CA VAL A 81 5.24 -10.57 25.68
C VAL A 81 4.71 -10.08 27.01
N ALA A 82 4.35 -8.80 27.15
CA ALA A 82 3.75 -8.25 28.35
C ALA A 82 2.40 -8.93 28.68
N GLY A 83 1.55 -9.16 27.69
CA GLY A 83 0.30 -9.91 27.86
C GLY A 83 0.52 -11.37 28.27
N ALA A 84 1.51 -12.03 27.66
CA ALA A 84 1.86 -13.40 28.01
C ALA A 84 2.41 -13.51 29.45
N ALA A 85 3.30 -12.59 29.85
CA ALA A 85 3.86 -12.52 31.19
C ALA A 85 2.78 -12.24 32.25
N TYR A 86 1.82 -11.36 31.94
CA TYR A 86 0.67 -11.10 32.82
C TYR A 86 -0.16 -12.37 33.07
N THR A 87 -0.39 -13.15 32.02
CA THR A 87 -1.15 -14.40 32.12
C THR A 87 -0.41 -15.46 32.95
N TRP A 88 0.92 -15.54 32.81
CA TRP A 88 1.77 -16.38 33.65
C TRP A 88 1.75 -15.97 35.13
N ASN A 89 1.74 -14.66 35.42
CA ASN A 89 1.63 -14.18 36.79
C ASN A 89 0.29 -14.57 37.44
N LEU A 90 -0.80 -14.56 36.66
CA LEU A 90 -2.11 -15.01 37.12
C LEU A 90 -2.17 -16.53 37.39
N TYR A 91 -1.46 -17.33 36.61
CA TYR A 91 -1.33 -18.76 36.86
C TYR A 91 -0.59 -19.06 38.16
N MET A 92 0.49 -18.33 38.44
CA MET A 92 1.26 -18.44 39.70
C MET A 92 0.43 -18.08 40.94
N GLN A 93 -0.66 -17.34 40.79
CA GLN A 93 -1.60 -17.02 41.87
C GLN A 93 -2.70 -18.07 42.05
N GLU A 94 -2.59 -19.25 41.42
CA GLU A 94 -3.56 -20.36 41.46
C GLU A 94 -5.00 -19.95 41.11
N LYS A 95 -5.18 -19.04 40.13
CA LYS A 95 -6.50 -18.67 39.59
C LYS A 95 -6.70 -19.24 38.18
N PRO A 96 -6.85 -20.56 38.02
CA PRO A 96 -6.99 -21.20 36.70
C PRO A 96 -8.24 -20.73 35.96
N GLN A 97 -9.31 -20.40 36.68
CA GLN A 97 -10.55 -19.87 36.11
C GLN A 97 -10.35 -18.53 35.40
N THR A 98 -9.55 -17.62 35.96
CA THR A 98 -9.24 -16.34 35.29
C THR A 98 -8.35 -16.52 34.08
N ALA A 99 -7.42 -17.49 34.11
CA ALA A 99 -6.59 -17.79 32.94
C ALA A 99 -7.43 -18.33 31.77
N MET A 100 -8.41 -19.21 32.05
CA MET A 100 -9.36 -19.70 31.05
C MET A 100 -10.25 -18.59 30.48
N THR A 101 -10.73 -17.67 31.33
CA THR A 101 -11.50 -16.51 30.88
C THR A 101 -10.66 -15.59 29.99
N LEU A 102 -9.39 -15.34 30.34
CA LEU A 102 -8.47 -14.54 29.53
C LEU A 102 -8.16 -15.19 28.18
N MET A 103 -8.11 -16.52 28.10
CA MET A 103 -7.99 -17.24 26.84
C MET A 103 -9.19 -16.93 25.92
N ILE A 104 -10.41 -17.01 26.45
CA ILE A 104 -11.63 -16.76 25.67
C ILE A 104 -11.70 -15.28 25.25
N VAL A 105 -11.40 -14.37 26.18
CA VAL A 105 -11.36 -12.93 25.91
C VAL A 105 -10.27 -12.58 24.90
N GLY A 106 -9.10 -13.19 24.99
CA GLY A 106 -8.02 -13.01 24.02
C GLY A 106 -8.35 -13.57 22.64
N ALA A 107 -8.99 -14.75 22.58
CA ALA A 107 -9.43 -15.37 21.33
C ALA A 107 -10.49 -14.52 20.61
N ILE A 108 -11.56 -14.17 21.32
CA ILE A 108 -12.68 -13.40 20.76
C ILE A 108 -12.24 -11.95 20.49
N GLY A 109 -11.56 -11.33 21.45
CA GLY A 109 -11.06 -9.96 21.34
C GLY A 109 -10.07 -9.81 20.19
N GLY A 110 -9.10 -10.73 20.07
CA GLY A 110 -8.13 -10.76 18.99
C GLY A 110 -8.78 -10.99 17.62
N LEU A 111 -9.76 -11.89 17.54
CA LEU A 111 -10.50 -12.14 16.29
C LEU A 111 -11.29 -10.91 15.84
N ILE A 112 -12.00 -10.25 16.76
CA ILE A 112 -12.76 -9.02 16.45
C ILE A 112 -11.81 -7.89 16.03
N THR A 113 -10.74 -7.64 16.78
CA THR A 113 -9.79 -6.57 16.42
C THR A 113 -9.07 -6.86 15.11
N GLY A 114 -8.70 -8.12 14.84
CA GLY A 114 -8.15 -8.54 13.56
C GLY A 114 -9.09 -8.27 12.39
N LEU A 115 -10.37 -8.64 12.53
CA LEU A 115 -11.39 -8.35 11.51
C LEU A 115 -11.57 -6.85 11.26
N ILE A 116 -11.60 -6.03 12.32
CA ILE A 116 -11.70 -4.57 12.19
C ILE A 116 -10.49 -3.99 11.44
N ILE A 117 -9.28 -4.48 11.72
CA ILE A 117 -8.05 -4.05 11.05
C ILE A 117 -8.09 -4.42 9.55
N SER A 118 -8.61 -5.61 9.21
CA SER A 118 -8.74 -6.06 7.82
C SER A 118 -9.68 -5.18 7.00
N PHE A 119 -10.83 -4.77 7.56
CA PHE A 119 -11.79 -3.92 6.84
C PHE A 119 -11.44 -2.43 6.86
N LYS A 120 -10.69 -1.96 7.88
CA LYS A 120 -10.37 -0.53 8.05
C LYS A 120 -8.91 -0.30 8.46
N PRO A 121 -7.94 -0.48 7.55
CA PRO A 121 -6.52 -0.38 7.85
C PRO A 121 -6.06 1.03 8.27
N ASN A 122 -6.85 2.08 8.00
CA ASN A 122 -6.54 3.44 8.44
C ASN A 122 -6.45 3.59 9.97
N TRP A 123 -7.08 2.70 10.74
CA TRP A 123 -7.06 2.71 12.21
C TRP A 123 -6.07 1.71 12.79
N ALA A 124 -5.29 1.02 11.94
CA ALA A 124 -4.36 -0.01 12.35
C ALA A 124 -3.30 0.51 13.33
N GLY A 125 -2.88 1.78 13.21
CA GLY A 125 -1.87 2.36 14.12
C GLY A 125 -2.29 2.34 15.60
N TYR A 126 -3.58 2.51 15.89
CA TYR A 126 -4.11 2.52 17.27
C TYR A 126 -4.62 1.16 17.72
N LEU A 127 -5.12 0.34 16.79
CA LEU A 127 -5.63 -0.99 17.09
C LEU A 127 -4.52 -2.03 17.22
N ALA A 128 -3.37 -1.82 16.58
CA ALA A 128 -2.24 -2.75 16.60
C ALA A 128 -1.72 -3.03 18.03
N PRO A 129 -1.48 -2.04 18.91
CA PRO A 129 -1.06 -2.31 20.29
C PRO A 129 -2.12 -3.07 21.10
N ALA A 130 -3.40 -2.70 20.94
CA ALA A 130 -4.50 -3.39 21.60
C ALA A 130 -4.60 -4.85 21.16
N TYR A 131 -4.49 -5.11 19.86
CA TYR A 131 -4.43 -6.46 19.30
C TYR A 131 -3.22 -7.24 19.86
N GLY A 132 -2.03 -6.62 19.95
CA GLY A 132 -0.84 -7.25 20.53
C GLY A 132 -1.05 -7.72 21.97
N ILE A 133 -1.69 -6.91 22.81
CA ILE A 133 -2.01 -7.29 24.20
C ILE A 133 -3.00 -8.46 24.22
N LEU A 134 -4.09 -8.38 23.46
CA LEU A 134 -5.12 -9.43 23.41
C LEU A 134 -4.55 -10.77 22.92
N GLN A 135 -3.69 -10.72 21.91
CA GLN A 135 -3.02 -11.90 21.39
C GLN A 135 -1.98 -12.46 22.37
N GLY A 136 -1.28 -11.59 23.11
CA GLY A 136 -0.40 -11.98 24.19
C GLY A 136 -1.11 -12.71 25.32
N LEU A 137 -2.29 -12.22 25.74
CA LEU A 137 -3.14 -12.88 26.73
C LEU A 137 -3.61 -14.26 26.25
N PHE A 138 -4.02 -14.36 24.98
CA PHE A 138 -4.45 -15.62 24.38
C PHE A 138 -3.34 -16.67 24.35
N ILE A 139 -2.17 -16.30 23.80
CA ILE A 139 -1.02 -17.21 23.67
C ILE A 139 -0.45 -17.56 25.05
N GLY A 140 -0.39 -16.60 25.98
CA GLY A 140 0.02 -16.84 27.36
C GLY A 140 -0.88 -17.83 28.08
N ALA A 141 -2.20 -17.72 27.89
CA ALA A 141 -3.16 -18.63 28.50
C ALA A 141 -3.02 -20.05 27.93
N ILE A 142 -2.84 -20.20 26.61
CA ILE A 142 -2.56 -21.49 25.99
C ILE A 142 -1.27 -22.09 26.53
N SER A 143 -0.21 -21.29 26.66
CA SER A 143 1.07 -21.74 27.21
C SER A 143 0.91 -22.30 28.63
N VAL A 144 0.12 -21.63 29.47
CA VAL A 144 -0.20 -22.09 30.82
C VAL A 144 -1.01 -23.39 30.80
N VAL A 145 -2.04 -23.49 29.96
CA VAL A 145 -2.87 -24.70 29.86
C VAL A 145 -2.02 -25.89 29.45
N ILE A 146 -1.19 -25.74 28.41
CA ILE A 146 -0.27 -26.79 27.97
C ILE A 146 0.68 -27.16 29.12
N ASN A 147 1.28 -26.17 29.79
CA ASN A 147 2.15 -26.44 30.94
C ASN A 147 1.42 -27.22 32.03
N SER A 148 0.18 -26.88 32.36
CA SER A 148 -0.62 -27.58 33.38
C SER A 148 -0.99 -29.02 33.01
N MET A 149 -0.96 -29.36 31.71
CA MET A 149 -1.27 -30.72 31.23
C MET A 149 -0.05 -31.63 31.19
N PHE A 150 1.16 -31.06 31.06
CA PHE A 150 2.41 -31.82 30.85
C PHE A 150 3.44 -31.67 31.98
N ALA A 151 3.25 -30.73 32.91
CA ALA A 151 4.09 -30.53 34.09
C ALA A 151 3.48 -31.22 35.32
#